data_AF-X6N0C8-F1
#
_entry.id   AF-X6N0C8-F1
#
_cell.length_a   1.000
_cell.length_b   1.000
_cell.length_c   1.000
_cell.angle_alpha   90.00
_cell.angle_beta   90.00
_cell.angle_gamma   90.00
#
_symmetry.space_group_name_H-M   'P 1'
#
loop_
_entity.id
_entity.type
_entity.pdbx_description
1 polymer ?
#
loop_
_entity_poly.entity_id
_entity_poly.type
_entity_poly.pdbx_seq_one_letter_code
_entity_poly.pdbx_strand_id
1 'polypeptide(L)'
;MYKYIHIYIYIYIYIVCLFVYLNDRFRTFYETKFANKCFSFVQFVCFFVCCCETFRQLQQQRRDGYENEHVERFFDLKYRNQDNSNRSSDQNVVQLFRRFYRYAIDIDNGCHYVEWMVKCAKAKQVSYFLDIGFAPGGMSKLLLDGCNGIRGMGITLPPESKGNAIIRELYRHKKFFCREFDIVSLAKQINRRIDFMKLCKFENEQMFPGFDLVIIGITIHQEFDEAGYQRLDHQILLSELYVAFQTLARGGAILMRHKISLDLIHQHILYMMLTCFSSFKCHKPMTEFAIRKTFWILWTGFDSLKAQPFIQNLRHLVHVDKEKPPYAINRETGKFFDPAMVKKSGEEIIAEQGDKMLQVMVPMFHVQLQCIEDYCQGKKDRLCKHKDRCSDSGCMKAHKYDDLLRGVQEAQDEVDKTMFAQIELHKHSSPILYELSKLPLGNKADSQKRPRNRRYANPNPHNRKFSAKHSAEKHYSSFNQYDDMDD
;
A
#
# COMPACT_ATOMS: atom_id res chain seq x y z
N MET A 1 -13.17 20.05 22.59
CA MET A 1 -14.18 20.64 21.68
C MET A 1 -14.19 19.96 20.30
N TYR A 2 -13.04 19.76 19.62
CA TYR A 2 -12.96 19.03 18.34
C TYR A 2 -13.30 17.52 18.40
N LYS A 3 -12.98 16.83 19.51
CA LYS A 3 -13.40 15.42 19.75
C LYS A 3 -14.93 15.22 19.71
N TYR A 4 -15.69 16.24 20.08
CA TYR A 4 -17.16 16.20 20.03
C TYR A 4 -17.71 16.51 18.64
N ILE A 5 -17.02 17.32 17.83
CA ILE A 5 -17.48 17.68 16.47
C ILE A 5 -17.45 16.47 15.52
N HIS A 6 -16.43 15.58 15.63
CA HIS A 6 -16.34 14.39 14.79
C HIS A 6 -17.33 13.28 15.18
N ILE A 7 -17.56 13.06 16.47
CA ILE A 7 -18.61 12.16 16.97
C ILE A 7 -19.99 12.67 16.53
N TYR A 8 -20.21 14.00 16.55
CA TYR A 8 -21.42 14.59 16.00
C TYR A 8 -21.54 14.36 14.50
N ILE A 9 -20.49 14.54 13.68
CA ILE A 9 -20.56 14.30 12.23
C ILE A 9 -20.92 12.84 11.91
N TYR A 10 -20.40 11.85 12.65
CA TYR A 10 -20.68 10.43 12.39
C TYR A 10 -22.01 9.93 12.96
N ILE A 11 -22.46 10.43 14.13
CA ILE A 11 -23.82 10.22 14.62
C ILE A 11 -24.81 10.94 13.68
N TYR A 12 -24.44 12.10 13.16
CA TYR A 12 -25.26 12.88 12.24
C TYR A 12 -25.31 12.28 10.84
N ILE A 13 -24.22 11.74 10.27
CA ILE A 13 -24.25 10.98 9.01
C ILE A 13 -25.09 9.71 9.17
N TYR A 14 -25.01 9.03 10.32
CA TYR A 14 -25.83 7.84 10.57
C TYR A 14 -27.32 8.20 10.75
N ILE A 15 -27.63 9.24 11.53
CA ILE A 15 -29.00 9.79 11.64
C ILE A 15 -29.48 10.31 10.28
N VAL A 16 -28.62 10.91 9.46
CA VAL A 16 -28.91 11.42 8.11
C VAL A 16 -29.13 10.28 7.13
N CYS A 17 -28.36 9.20 7.15
CA CYS A 17 -28.64 8.01 6.33
C CYS A 17 -29.95 7.34 6.78
N LEU A 18 -30.23 7.31 8.08
CA LEU A 18 -31.49 6.80 8.64
C LEU A 18 -32.70 7.71 8.35
N PHE A 19 -32.51 9.04 8.31
CA PHE A 19 -33.58 10.04 8.05
C PHE A 19 -33.79 10.35 6.57
N VAL A 20 -32.75 10.31 5.73
CA VAL A 20 -32.85 10.40 4.26
C VAL A 20 -33.60 9.19 3.71
N TYR A 21 -33.53 8.05 4.38
CA TYR A 21 -34.35 6.87 4.07
C TYR A 21 -35.84 7.05 4.47
N LEU A 22 -36.18 8.03 5.33
CA LEU A 22 -37.51 8.14 5.94
C LEU A 22 -38.27 9.45 5.63
N ASN A 23 -37.70 10.45 4.94
CA ASN A 23 -38.41 11.72 4.75
C ASN A 23 -37.99 12.54 3.51
N ASP A 24 -38.86 12.62 2.50
CA ASP A 24 -38.68 13.40 1.25
C ASP A 24 -38.52 14.92 1.48
N ARG A 25 -39.00 15.47 2.60
CA ARG A 25 -38.97 16.92 2.89
C ARG A 25 -37.60 17.47 3.33
N PHE A 26 -36.63 16.62 3.68
CA PHE A 26 -35.30 17.07 4.12
C PHE A 26 -34.23 17.10 3.01
N ARG A 27 -34.53 16.54 1.83
CA ARG A 27 -33.70 16.64 0.62
C ARG A 27 -33.42 18.11 0.25
N THR A 28 -34.44 18.97 0.37
CA THR A 28 -34.39 20.39 0.01
C THR A 28 -33.59 21.27 0.99
N PHE A 29 -33.50 20.89 2.28
CA PHE A 29 -32.72 21.64 3.28
C PHE A 29 -31.21 21.37 3.17
N TYR A 30 -30.82 20.18 2.69
CA TYR A 30 -29.43 19.83 2.45
C TYR A 30 -28.90 20.35 1.11
N GLU A 31 -29.78 20.47 0.11
CA GLU A 31 -29.52 21.17 -1.17
C GLU A 31 -29.03 22.63 -0.98
N THR A 32 -29.25 23.23 0.19
CA THR A 32 -28.90 24.64 0.42
C THR A 32 -27.69 24.88 1.34
N LYS A 33 -27.28 23.94 2.21
CA LYS A 33 -26.16 24.16 3.16
C LYS A 33 -24.97 23.18 3.06
N PHE A 34 -25.18 21.98 2.50
CA PHE A 34 -24.14 20.95 2.34
C PHE A 34 -24.05 20.38 0.91
N ALA A 35 -24.98 20.75 0.02
CA ALA A 35 -25.09 20.28 -1.37
C ALA A 35 -23.85 20.39 -2.24
N ASN A 36 -22.91 21.26 -1.85
CA ASN A 36 -21.68 21.47 -2.60
C ASN A 36 -20.51 20.62 -2.12
N LYS A 37 -20.62 19.88 -1.01
CA LYS A 37 -19.59 18.93 -0.57
C LYS A 37 -19.80 17.59 -1.27
N CYS A 38 -19.09 17.43 -2.39
CA CYS A 38 -18.74 16.16 -3.04
C CYS A 38 -19.81 15.06 -3.03
N PHE A 39 -20.94 15.33 -3.68
CA PHE A 39 -22.09 14.41 -3.84
C PHE A 39 -21.65 12.98 -4.22
N SER A 40 -20.63 12.84 -5.07
CA SER A 40 -20.10 11.55 -5.50
C SER A 40 -19.51 10.68 -4.40
N PHE A 41 -18.80 11.25 -3.42
CA PHE A 41 -18.24 10.48 -2.30
C PHE A 41 -19.36 9.86 -1.46
N VAL A 42 -20.38 10.66 -1.13
CA VAL A 42 -21.54 10.22 -0.36
C VAL A 42 -22.29 9.09 -1.10
N GLN A 43 -22.41 9.19 -2.43
CA GLN A 43 -23.03 8.13 -3.24
C GLN A 43 -22.30 6.79 -3.10
N PHE A 44 -20.96 6.77 -3.14
CA PHE A 44 -20.20 5.52 -2.96
C PHE A 44 -20.35 4.93 -1.56
N VAL A 45 -20.26 5.77 -0.51
CA VAL A 45 -20.48 5.31 0.86
C VAL A 45 -21.87 4.73 1.02
N CYS A 46 -22.92 5.43 0.57
CA CYS A 46 -24.29 4.93 0.61
C CYS A 46 -24.43 3.60 -0.15
N PHE A 47 -23.85 3.48 -1.34
CA PHE A 47 -23.87 2.24 -2.11
C PHE A 47 -23.27 1.06 -1.32
N PHE A 48 -22.04 1.19 -0.82
CA PHE A 48 -21.41 0.10 -0.06
C PHE A 48 -22.13 -0.17 1.28
N VAL A 49 -22.61 0.87 1.97
CA VAL A 49 -23.41 0.71 3.19
C VAL A 49 -24.70 -0.03 2.91
N CYS A 50 -25.39 0.22 1.81
CA CYS A 50 -26.64 -0.46 1.48
C CYS A 50 -26.40 -1.90 1.00
N CYS A 51 -25.38 -2.12 0.17
CA CYS A 51 -25.18 -3.37 -0.54
C CYS A 51 -24.24 -4.38 0.17
N CYS A 52 -23.50 -3.97 1.20
CA CYS A 52 -22.51 -4.85 1.84
C CYS A 52 -22.57 -4.82 3.38
N GLU A 53 -23.07 -5.90 3.97
CA GLU A 53 -23.10 -6.09 5.44
C GLU A 53 -21.69 -6.05 6.05
N THR A 54 -20.73 -6.73 5.44
CA THR A 54 -19.34 -6.73 5.90
C THR A 54 -18.74 -5.33 5.94
N PHE A 55 -19.10 -4.46 4.99
CA PHE A 55 -18.65 -3.08 5.01
C PHE A 55 -19.27 -2.31 6.18
N ARG A 56 -20.57 -2.50 6.46
CA ARG A 56 -21.22 -1.91 7.64
C ARG A 56 -20.53 -2.33 8.94
N GLN A 57 -20.25 -3.62 9.08
CA GLN A 57 -19.50 -4.17 10.23
C GLN A 57 -18.09 -3.60 10.32
N LEU A 58 -17.38 -3.49 9.20
CA LEU A 58 -16.05 -2.88 9.16
C LEU A 58 -16.07 -1.41 9.60
N GLN A 59 -17.07 -0.64 9.19
CA GLN A 59 -17.22 0.76 9.63
C GLN A 59 -17.51 0.85 11.14
N GLN A 60 -18.37 -0.02 11.66
CA GLN A 60 -18.64 -0.11 13.09
C GLN A 60 -17.36 -0.49 13.86
N GLN A 61 -16.64 -1.52 13.42
CA GLN A 61 -15.42 -1.96 14.08
C GLN A 61 -14.31 -0.88 14.06
N ARG A 62 -14.18 -0.11 12.97
CA ARG A 62 -13.26 1.03 12.92
C ARG A 62 -13.66 2.12 13.92
N ARG A 63 -14.96 2.40 14.05
CA ARG A 63 -15.47 3.35 15.05
C ARG A 63 -15.10 2.89 16.45
N ASP A 64 -15.37 1.63 16.79
CA ASP A 64 -15.09 1.08 18.11
C ASP A 64 -13.58 1.00 18.38
N GLY A 65 -12.77 0.82 17.32
CA GLY A 65 -11.31 0.86 17.38
C GLY A 65 -10.72 2.20 17.83
N TYR A 66 -11.43 3.32 17.68
CA TYR A 66 -10.95 4.63 18.17
C TYR A 66 -10.83 4.72 19.68
N GLU A 67 -11.64 3.95 20.40
CA GLU A 67 -11.64 3.90 21.87
C GLU A 67 -10.86 2.67 22.38
N ASN A 68 -10.27 1.88 21.49
CA ASN A 68 -9.57 0.66 21.83
C ASN A 68 -8.10 0.93 22.21
N GLU A 69 -7.71 0.54 23.43
CA GLU A 69 -6.36 0.76 23.96
C GLU A 69 -5.24 0.11 23.14
N HIS A 70 -5.50 -0.99 22.43
CA HIS A 70 -4.48 -1.64 21.61
C HIS A 70 -4.20 -0.87 20.34
N VAL A 71 -5.24 -0.28 19.74
CA VAL A 71 -5.14 0.59 18.56
C VAL A 71 -4.41 1.88 18.91
N GLU A 72 -4.74 2.51 20.04
CA GLU A 72 -4.02 3.70 20.53
C GLU A 72 -2.52 3.43 20.68
N ARG A 73 -2.14 2.34 21.38
CA ARG A 73 -0.73 1.94 21.56
C ARG A 73 -0.02 1.66 20.23
N PHE A 74 -0.73 1.16 19.22
CA PHE A 74 -0.16 0.94 17.89
C PHE A 74 0.27 2.25 17.25
N PHE A 75 -0.60 3.27 17.27
CA PHE A 75 -0.32 4.57 16.67
C PHE A 75 0.78 5.31 17.42
N ASP A 76 0.78 5.26 18.75
CA ASP A 76 1.88 5.78 19.57
C ASP A 76 3.23 5.18 19.18
N LEU A 77 3.26 3.86 18.99
CA LEU A 77 4.48 3.18 18.58
C LEU A 77 4.89 3.54 17.15
N LYS A 78 3.93 3.68 16.24
CA LYS A 78 4.19 4.08 14.85
C LYS A 78 4.82 5.47 14.83
N TYR A 79 4.27 6.41 15.58
CA TYR A 79 4.78 7.78 15.72
C TYR A 79 6.22 7.78 16.24
N ARG A 80 6.50 7.09 17.36
CA ARG A 80 7.87 6.96 17.91
C ARG A 80 8.87 6.32 16.95
N ASN A 81 8.41 5.58 15.94
CA ASN A 81 9.23 4.84 14.99
C ASN A 81 9.36 5.50 13.61
N GLN A 82 8.73 6.66 13.37
CA GLN A 82 8.80 7.38 12.10
C GLN A 82 10.17 8.02 11.86
N ASP A 83 10.89 8.44 12.91
CA ASP A 83 12.15 9.22 12.83
C ASP A 83 13.42 8.42 12.53
N ASN A 84 13.30 7.15 12.11
CA ASN A 84 14.45 6.29 11.94
C ASN A 84 15.07 6.42 10.54
N SER A 85 15.68 7.58 10.26
CA SER A 85 16.34 7.94 8.99
C SER A 85 17.37 6.91 8.51
N ASN A 86 17.97 6.14 9.43
CA ASN A 86 18.94 5.10 9.12
C ASN A 86 18.35 3.87 8.40
N ARG A 87 17.02 3.74 8.28
CA ARG A 87 16.35 2.57 7.69
C ARG A 87 16.61 2.38 6.19
N SER A 88 16.87 3.47 5.47
CA SER A 88 17.02 3.46 4.00
C SER A 88 18.47 3.54 3.53
N SER A 89 19.44 3.33 4.41
CA SER A 89 20.88 3.42 4.10
C SER A 89 21.45 2.14 3.47
N ASP A 90 22.55 2.28 2.73
CA ASP A 90 23.32 1.18 2.16
C ASP A 90 23.77 0.14 3.21
N GLN A 91 24.03 0.58 4.44
CA GLN A 91 24.42 -0.30 5.54
C GLN A 91 23.33 -1.32 5.90
N ASN A 92 22.06 -0.96 5.68
CA ASN A 92 20.90 -1.79 6.00
C ASN A 92 20.26 -2.41 4.75
N VAL A 93 20.86 -2.26 3.57
CA VAL A 93 20.25 -2.67 2.29
C VAL A 93 19.86 -4.15 2.26
N VAL A 94 20.63 -5.04 2.91
CA VAL A 94 20.31 -6.47 2.99
C VAL A 94 19.03 -6.73 3.80
N GLN A 95 18.87 -6.05 4.94
CA GLN A 95 17.67 -6.19 5.77
C GLN A 95 16.46 -5.52 5.12
N LEU A 96 16.67 -4.37 4.48
CA LEU A 96 15.64 -3.69 3.71
C LEU A 96 15.18 -4.56 2.54
N PHE A 97 16.12 -5.10 1.76
CA PHE A 97 15.83 -6.05 0.68
C PHE A 97 15.10 -7.29 1.21
N ARG A 98 15.56 -7.91 2.30
CA ARG A 98 14.87 -9.05 2.94
C ARG A 98 13.40 -8.72 3.20
N ARG A 99 13.12 -7.55 3.77
CA ARG A 99 11.76 -7.09 4.09
C ARG A 99 10.90 -6.96 2.82
N PHE A 100 11.40 -6.28 1.80
CA PHE A 100 10.64 -6.07 0.55
C PHE A 100 10.52 -7.33 -0.31
N TYR A 101 11.51 -8.21 -0.30
CA TYR A 101 11.46 -9.50 -0.99
C TYR A 101 10.39 -10.41 -0.37
N ARG A 102 10.24 -10.39 0.96
CA ARG A 102 9.12 -11.07 1.64
C ARG A 102 7.76 -10.51 1.23
N TYR A 103 7.64 -9.19 1.07
CA TYR A 103 6.39 -8.58 0.57
C TYR A 103 6.10 -9.02 -0.85
N ALA A 104 7.11 -9.03 -1.71
CA ALA A 104 6.97 -9.48 -3.09
C ALA A 104 6.43 -10.91 -3.16
N ILE A 105 6.92 -11.80 -2.29
CA ILE A 105 6.45 -13.19 -2.18
C ILE A 105 5.01 -13.24 -1.65
N ASP A 106 4.69 -12.57 -0.54
CA ASP A 106 3.33 -12.56 0.02
C ASP A 106 2.31 -12.03 -1.01
N ILE A 107 2.67 -10.98 -1.73
CA ILE A 107 1.87 -10.42 -2.82
C ILE A 107 1.71 -11.43 -3.96
N ASP A 108 2.78 -12.11 -4.37
CA ASP A 108 2.73 -13.11 -5.44
C ASP A 108 1.92 -14.36 -5.05
N ASN A 109 1.93 -14.76 -3.79
CA ASN A 109 1.15 -15.91 -3.31
C ASN A 109 -0.35 -15.75 -3.60
N GLY A 110 -0.89 -14.53 -3.58
CA GLY A 110 -2.30 -14.28 -3.93
C GLY A 110 -2.53 -13.68 -5.32
N CYS A 111 -1.64 -12.82 -5.82
CA CYS A 111 -1.82 -12.19 -7.13
C CYS A 111 -1.29 -13.05 -8.29
N HIS A 112 -0.31 -13.92 -8.05
CA HIS A 112 0.37 -14.77 -9.03
C HIS A 112 0.92 -13.98 -10.24
N TYR A 113 1.52 -12.82 -9.99
CA TYR A 113 2.04 -11.95 -11.05
C TYR A 113 3.33 -12.50 -11.67
N VAL A 114 4.12 -13.29 -10.92
CA VAL A 114 5.30 -13.98 -11.45
C VAL A 114 4.89 -15.08 -12.40
N GLU A 115 3.91 -15.91 -12.02
CA GLU A 115 3.36 -16.96 -12.90
C GLU A 115 2.80 -16.36 -14.19
N TRP A 116 2.06 -15.25 -14.09
CA TRP A 116 1.54 -14.52 -15.23
C TRP A 116 2.66 -14.06 -16.16
N MET A 117 3.70 -13.42 -15.62
CA MET A 117 4.86 -12.97 -16.41
C MET A 117 5.63 -14.12 -17.06
N VAL A 118 5.78 -15.26 -16.39
CA VAL A 118 6.42 -16.45 -16.97
C VAL A 118 5.61 -16.99 -18.15
N LYS A 119 4.26 -16.97 -18.07
CA LYS A 119 3.39 -17.36 -19.20
C LYS A 119 3.58 -16.40 -20.38
N CYS A 120 3.61 -15.09 -20.13
CA CYS A 120 3.88 -14.09 -21.17
C CYS A 120 5.24 -14.31 -21.83
N ALA A 121 6.29 -14.52 -21.04
CA ALA A 121 7.64 -14.74 -21.55
C ALA A 121 7.74 -16.03 -22.39
N LYS A 122 7.06 -17.12 -21.99
CA LYS A 122 7.00 -18.36 -22.78
C LYS A 122 6.29 -18.16 -24.12
N ALA A 123 5.23 -17.35 -24.16
CA ALA A 123 4.49 -17.07 -25.39
C ALA A 123 5.26 -16.13 -26.35
N LYS A 124 6.00 -15.16 -25.81
CA LYS A 124 6.67 -14.10 -26.59
C LYS A 124 8.18 -14.29 -26.75
N GLN A 125 8.76 -15.33 -26.16
CA GLN A 125 10.20 -15.53 -25.91
C GLN A 125 10.83 -14.51 -24.96
N VAL A 126 10.43 -13.24 -25.05
CA VAL A 126 10.87 -12.16 -24.17
C VAL A 126 9.66 -11.37 -23.68
N SER A 127 9.61 -11.10 -22.38
CA SER A 127 8.63 -10.20 -21.78
C SER A 127 9.30 -9.12 -20.95
N TYR A 128 8.68 -7.93 -20.94
CA TYR A 128 9.22 -6.75 -20.30
C TYR A 128 8.33 -6.31 -19.13
N PHE A 129 8.93 -5.96 -18.00
CA PHE A 129 8.22 -5.30 -16.90
C PHE A 129 8.81 -3.93 -16.55
N LEU A 130 7.99 -3.06 -15.97
CA LEU A 130 8.40 -1.79 -15.37
C LEU A 130 8.02 -1.79 -13.88
N ASP A 131 8.97 -1.55 -12.99
CA ASP A 131 8.75 -1.47 -11.54
C ASP A 131 9.01 -0.04 -11.06
N ILE A 132 7.94 0.70 -10.73
CA ILE A 132 8.02 2.10 -10.29
C ILE A 132 8.17 2.14 -8.77
N GLY A 133 9.16 2.90 -8.31
CA GLY A 133 9.72 2.89 -6.96
C GLY A 133 10.25 1.54 -6.51
N PHE A 134 10.92 0.82 -7.40
CA PHE A 134 11.34 -0.57 -7.17
C PHE A 134 12.24 -0.76 -5.94
N ALA A 135 13.05 0.24 -5.56
CA ALA A 135 14.08 0.10 -4.53
C ALA A 135 13.51 -0.35 -3.17
N PRO A 136 14.06 -1.41 -2.55
CA PRO A 136 15.37 -2.04 -2.82
C PRO A 136 15.37 -3.12 -3.92
N GLY A 137 14.22 -3.44 -4.52
CA GLY A 137 14.11 -4.30 -5.70
C GLY A 137 13.57 -5.70 -5.44
N GLY A 138 12.76 -5.89 -4.39
CA GLY A 138 12.19 -7.19 -4.05
C GLY A 138 11.35 -7.82 -5.16
N MET A 139 10.38 -7.08 -5.71
CA MET A 139 9.50 -7.55 -6.79
C MET A 139 10.26 -7.75 -8.10
N SER A 140 11.06 -6.76 -8.48
CA SER A 140 11.99 -6.87 -9.61
C SER A 140 12.86 -8.13 -9.54
N LYS A 141 13.46 -8.43 -8.38
CA LYS A 141 14.29 -9.63 -8.22
C LYS A 141 13.48 -10.91 -8.40
N LEU A 142 12.30 -10.99 -7.77
CA LEU A 142 11.43 -12.17 -7.87
C LEU A 142 11.01 -12.45 -9.32
N LEU A 143 10.73 -11.41 -10.12
CA LEU A 143 10.42 -11.54 -11.54
C LEU A 143 11.61 -12.01 -12.38
N LEU A 144 12.80 -11.45 -12.14
CA LEU A 144 14.01 -11.78 -12.90
C LEU A 144 14.48 -13.23 -12.65
N ASP A 145 14.17 -13.76 -11.47
CA ASP A 145 14.41 -15.15 -11.05
C ASP A 145 13.41 -16.14 -11.67
N GLY A 146 12.19 -15.68 -11.98
CA GLY A 146 11.12 -16.53 -12.50
C GLY A 146 11.43 -17.21 -13.83
N CYS A 147 12.07 -16.51 -14.78
CA CYS A 147 12.59 -17.13 -16.01
C CYS A 147 13.63 -16.26 -16.76
N ASN A 148 14.33 -16.89 -17.72
CA ASN A 148 15.34 -16.20 -18.54
C ASN A 148 14.76 -15.20 -19.54
N GLY A 149 13.51 -15.39 -19.97
CA GLY A 149 12.83 -14.50 -20.92
C GLY A 149 12.33 -13.19 -20.30
N ILE A 150 12.32 -13.05 -18.98
CA ILE A 150 11.87 -11.83 -18.31
C ILE A 150 13.01 -10.80 -18.24
N ARG A 151 12.69 -9.58 -18.70
CA ARG A 151 13.53 -8.38 -18.65
C ARG A 151 12.76 -7.26 -17.95
N GLY A 152 13.46 -6.34 -17.33
CA GLY A 152 12.81 -5.27 -16.58
C GLY A 152 13.49 -3.92 -16.66
N MET A 153 12.73 -2.89 -16.32
CA MET A 153 13.23 -1.57 -15.97
C MET A 153 12.71 -1.21 -14.58
N GLY A 154 13.54 -0.59 -13.77
CA GLY A 154 13.16 -0.02 -12.49
C GLY A 154 13.31 1.49 -12.51
N ILE A 155 12.29 2.21 -12.06
CA ILE A 155 12.38 3.65 -11.78
C ILE A 155 12.33 3.84 -10.28
N THR A 156 13.25 4.61 -9.70
CA THR A 156 13.17 4.96 -8.28
C THR A 156 13.73 6.35 -8.03
N LEU A 157 13.45 6.90 -6.87
CA LEU A 157 14.08 8.14 -6.43
C LEU A 157 15.52 7.84 -5.99
N PRO A 158 16.51 8.67 -6.34
CA PRO A 158 17.88 8.42 -5.91
C PRO A 158 18.02 8.57 -4.38
N PRO A 159 18.94 7.81 -3.72
CA PRO A 159 19.11 7.86 -2.27
C PRO A 159 19.39 9.25 -1.70
N GLU A 160 20.18 10.08 -2.40
CA GLU A 160 20.46 11.47 -2.03
C GLU A 160 19.21 12.36 -2.00
N SER A 161 18.14 11.95 -2.70
CA SER A 161 16.83 12.61 -2.69
C SER A 161 15.85 11.93 -1.73
N LYS A 162 16.33 11.23 -0.70
CA LYS A 162 15.54 10.43 0.25
C LYS A 162 14.94 9.15 -0.37
N GLY A 163 15.48 8.67 -1.47
CA GLY A 163 15.16 7.36 -2.03
C GLY A 163 15.65 6.20 -1.15
N ASN A 164 15.13 4.99 -1.41
CA ASN A 164 15.65 3.78 -0.76
C ASN A 164 16.94 3.31 -1.44
N ALA A 165 17.87 2.76 -0.66
CA ALA A 165 19.04 2.07 -1.20
C ALA A 165 18.65 0.93 -2.17
N ILE A 166 19.37 0.82 -3.28
CA ILE A 166 19.21 -0.23 -4.28
C ILE A 166 20.28 -1.31 -4.06
N ILE A 167 19.91 -2.59 -4.18
CA ILE A 167 20.90 -3.67 -4.12
C ILE A 167 21.86 -3.58 -5.32
N ARG A 168 23.18 -3.70 -5.05
CA ARG A 168 24.23 -3.61 -6.08
C ARG A 168 24.04 -4.56 -7.26
N GLU A 169 23.43 -5.72 -6.99
CA GLU A 169 23.14 -6.74 -8.00
C GLU A 169 22.25 -6.19 -9.13
N LEU A 170 21.22 -5.40 -8.82
CA LEU A 170 20.29 -4.89 -9.84
C LEU A 170 20.93 -3.86 -10.76
N TYR A 171 21.82 -2.98 -10.25
CA TYR A 171 22.57 -2.04 -11.09
C TYR A 171 23.40 -2.72 -12.18
N ARG A 172 23.85 -3.96 -11.92
CA ARG A 172 24.74 -4.73 -12.81
C ARG A 172 24.01 -5.84 -13.55
N HIS A 173 22.70 -5.98 -13.35
CA HIS A 173 21.96 -7.11 -13.85
C HIS A 173 21.66 -6.97 -15.34
N LYS A 174 22.18 -7.89 -16.17
CA LYS A 174 22.10 -7.80 -17.65
C LYS A 174 20.68 -7.74 -18.23
N LYS A 175 19.67 -8.20 -17.48
CA LYS A 175 18.26 -8.16 -17.89
C LYS A 175 17.45 -7.03 -17.24
N PHE A 176 18.10 -6.14 -16.46
CA PHE A 176 17.40 -5.10 -15.70
C PHE A 176 18.06 -3.73 -15.86
N PHE A 177 17.25 -2.72 -16.16
CA PHE A 177 17.70 -1.34 -16.32
C PHE A 177 17.25 -0.49 -15.14
N CYS A 178 18.19 -0.12 -14.26
CA CYS A 178 17.91 0.83 -13.17
C CYS A 178 17.94 2.27 -13.69
N ARG A 179 16.93 3.06 -13.33
CA ARG A 179 16.88 4.49 -13.57
C ARG A 179 16.44 5.24 -12.31
N GLU A 180 17.19 6.27 -12.00
CA GLU A 180 16.91 7.16 -10.88
C GLU A 180 16.21 8.40 -11.42
N PHE A 181 14.90 8.50 -11.17
CA PHE A 181 14.05 9.61 -11.59
C PHE A 181 12.94 9.86 -10.57
N ASP A 182 12.64 11.13 -10.34
CA ASP A 182 11.39 11.54 -9.71
C ASP A 182 10.23 11.26 -10.69
N ILE A 183 9.29 10.40 -10.27
CA ILE A 183 8.19 9.95 -11.12
C ILE A 183 7.22 11.09 -11.48
N VAL A 184 7.02 12.06 -10.59
CA VAL A 184 6.17 13.23 -10.85
C VAL A 184 6.82 14.12 -11.90
N SER A 185 8.13 14.35 -11.78
CA SER A 185 8.90 15.10 -12.78
C SER A 185 8.95 14.39 -14.13
N LEU A 186 9.08 13.06 -14.13
CA LEU A 186 9.08 12.25 -15.35
C LEU A 186 7.71 12.29 -16.05
N ALA A 187 6.62 12.12 -15.29
CA ALA A 187 5.27 12.10 -15.83
C ALA A 187 4.91 13.42 -16.56
N LYS A 188 5.44 14.56 -16.11
CA LYS A 188 5.27 15.87 -16.78
C LYS A 188 6.04 16.01 -18.08
N GLN A 189 7.08 15.21 -18.30
CA GLN A 189 7.95 15.31 -19.48
C GLN A 189 7.56 14.34 -20.60
N ILE A 190 6.70 13.35 -20.32
CA ILE A 190 6.27 12.36 -21.30
C ILE A 190 4.93 12.75 -21.91
N ASN A 191 4.82 12.70 -23.23
CA ASN A 191 3.54 12.87 -23.93
C ASN A 191 3.14 11.59 -24.66
N ARG A 192 4.13 10.78 -25.06
CA ARG A 192 3.98 9.50 -25.71
C ARG A 192 5.01 8.52 -25.14
N ARG A 193 4.80 7.23 -25.38
CA ARG A 193 5.73 6.16 -25.00
C ARG A 193 7.17 6.44 -25.41
N ILE A 194 7.39 6.94 -26.64
CA ILE A 194 8.74 7.21 -27.15
C ILE A 194 9.51 8.23 -26.31
N ASP A 195 8.81 9.20 -25.70
CA ASP A 195 9.43 10.21 -24.84
C ASP A 195 9.96 9.54 -23.56
N PHE A 196 9.18 8.62 -22.98
CA PHE A 196 9.61 7.82 -21.83
C PHE A 196 10.86 7.00 -22.15
N MET A 197 10.90 6.32 -23.31
CA MET A 197 12.06 5.51 -23.71
C MET A 197 13.33 6.35 -23.84
N LYS A 198 13.22 7.54 -24.46
CA LYS A 198 14.34 8.47 -24.63
C LYS A 198 14.86 9.00 -23.30
N LEU A 199 13.97 9.48 -22.43
CA LEU A 199 14.33 9.99 -21.10
C LEU A 199 14.98 8.89 -20.25
N CYS A 200 14.46 7.67 -20.34
CA CYS A 200 15.01 6.52 -19.64
C CYS A 200 16.18 5.87 -20.39
N LYS A 201 16.67 6.42 -21.51
CA LYS A 201 17.78 5.88 -22.30
C LYS A 201 17.65 4.37 -22.53
N PHE A 202 16.50 3.92 -22.99
CA PHE A 202 16.25 2.51 -23.24
C PHE A 202 16.70 2.13 -24.65
N GLU A 203 17.58 1.15 -24.74
CA GLU A 203 18.12 0.66 -26.01
C GLU A 203 17.03 -0.07 -26.82
N ASN A 204 17.03 0.09 -28.15
CA ASN A 204 16.04 -0.49 -29.07
C ASN A 204 14.62 0.07 -29.01
N GLU A 205 14.50 1.41 -28.98
CA GLU A 205 13.22 2.13 -28.98
C GLU A 205 12.24 1.70 -30.09
N GLN A 206 12.77 1.35 -31.28
CA GLN A 206 11.97 1.07 -32.46
C GLN A 206 11.22 -0.27 -32.40
N MET A 207 11.69 -1.25 -31.62
CA MET A 207 11.10 -2.59 -31.54
C MET A 207 10.38 -2.87 -30.23
N PHE A 208 10.31 -1.91 -29.31
CA PHE A 208 9.72 -2.12 -28.00
C PHE A 208 8.17 -2.04 -28.03
N PRO A 209 7.44 -3.16 -27.81
CA PRO A 209 5.99 -3.19 -27.95
C PRO A 209 5.25 -2.56 -26.76
N GLY A 210 5.97 -2.14 -25.71
CA GLY A 210 5.43 -1.75 -24.42
C GLY A 210 5.79 -2.77 -23.33
N PHE A 211 5.53 -2.42 -22.07
CA PHE A 211 5.69 -3.34 -20.95
C PHE A 211 4.52 -4.31 -20.88
N ASP A 212 4.81 -5.59 -20.64
CA ASP A 212 3.79 -6.60 -20.37
C ASP A 212 3.21 -6.43 -18.97
N LEU A 213 4.03 -6.03 -17.99
CA LEU A 213 3.62 -5.74 -16.63
C LEU A 213 4.18 -4.40 -16.16
N VAL A 214 3.33 -3.56 -15.57
CA VAL A 214 3.78 -2.39 -14.81
C VAL A 214 3.40 -2.54 -13.34
N ILE A 215 4.33 -2.33 -12.43
CA ILE A 215 4.13 -2.34 -10.98
C ILE A 215 4.09 -0.89 -10.50
N ILE A 216 3.01 -0.53 -9.80
CA ILE A 216 2.79 0.82 -9.28
C ILE A 216 2.23 0.80 -7.84
N GLY A 217 2.16 1.97 -7.23
CA GLY A 217 1.59 2.17 -5.90
C GLY A 217 2.68 2.34 -4.85
N ILE A 218 3.69 3.15 -5.11
CA ILE A 218 4.73 3.47 -4.13
C ILE A 218 4.12 4.24 -2.95
N THR A 219 4.65 4.05 -1.75
CA THR A 219 4.32 4.91 -0.59
C THR A 219 5.44 5.90 -0.39
N ILE A 220 5.05 7.12 -0.05
CA ILE A 220 5.93 8.06 0.64
C ILE A 220 5.65 8.01 2.14
N HIS A 221 6.69 8.25 2.93
CA HIS A 221 6.55 8.64 4.32
C HIS A 221 6.64 10.17 4.33
N GLN A 222 5.49 10.84 4.27
CA GLN A 222 5.42 12.29 4.37
C GLN A 222 4.90 12.66 5.76
N GLU A 223 5.52 13.66 6.38
CA GLU A 223 4.89 14.37 7.49
C GLU A 223 3.71 15.14 6.92
N PHE A 224 2.50 14.79 7.35
CA PHE A 224 1.32 15.54 6.95
C PHE A 224 1.49 16.98 7.42
N ASP A 225 1.51 17.93 6.48
CA ASP A 225 1.46 19.34 6.85
C ASP A 225 0.14 19.58 7.61
N GLU A 226 0.17 20.40 8.67
CA GLU A 226 -1.01 20.68 9.52
C GLU A 226 -2.20 21.26 8.72
N ALA A 227 -1.92 21.73 7.50
CA ALA A 227 -2.86 22.38 6.63
C ALA A 227 -3.47 21.43 5.57
N GLY A 228 -3.03 20.16 5.52
CA GLY A 228 -3.54 19.13 4.60
C GLY A 228 -3.45 19.51 3.11
N TYR A 229 -2.62 20.49 2.74
CA TYR A 229 -2.61 21.03 1.37
C TYR A 229 -1.81 20.14 0.43
N GLN A 230 -0.77 19.46 0.91
CA GLN A 230 0.09 18.63 0.06
C GLN A 230 -0.34 17.16 0.06
N ARG A 231 -1.30 16.79 -0.80
CA ARG A 231 -1.60 15.38 -1.16
C ARG A 231 -0.60 14.87 -2.20
N LEU A 232 0.70 14.91 -1.87
CA LEU A 232 1.76 14.42 -2.74
C LEU A 232 1.58 12.92 -3.07
N ASP A 233 0.97 12.16 -2.16
CA ASP A 233 0.60 10.76 -2.40
C ASP A 233 -0.35 10.61 -3.60
N HIS A 234 -1.35 11.50 -3.73
CA HIS A 234 -2.23 11.53 -4.90
C HIS A 234 -1.46 11.92 -6.17
N GLN A 235 -0.61 12.94 -6.10
CA GLN A 235 0.17 13.38 -7.27
C GLN A 235 1.11 12.27 -7.78
N ILE A 236 1.75 11.55 -6.86
CA ILE A 236 2.57 10.38 -7.17
C ILE A 236 1.71 9.31 -7.82
N LEU A 237 0.59 8.93 -7.21
CA LEU A 237 -0.30 7.88 -7.73
C LEU A 237 -0.80 8.20 -9.15
N LEU A 238 -1.20 9.45 -9.40
CA LEU A 238 -1.62 9.92 -10.73
C LEU A 238 -0.48 9.87 -11.74
N SER A 239 0.73 10.25 -11.32
CA SER A 239 1.93 10.21 -12.16
C SER A 239 2.32 8.77 -12.52
N GLU A 240 2.27 7.85 -11.56
CA GLU A 240 2.49 6.42 -11.79
C GLU A 240 1.47 5.82 -12.75
N LEU A 241 0.18 6.12 -12.56
CA LEU A 241 -0.89 5.67 -13.45
C LEU A 241 -0.71 6.21 -14.86
N TYR A 242 -0.35 7.48 -15.00
CA TYR A 242 -0.10 8.09 -16.30
C TYR A 242 1.07 7.40 -17.03
N VAL A 243 2.19 7.22 -16.34
CA VAL A 243 3.36 6.53 -16.89
C VAL A 243 3.03 5.07 -17.24
N ALA A 244 2.31 4.36 -16.37
CA ALA A 244 1.90 2.99 -16.62
C ALA A 244 1.05 2.90 -17.89
N PHE A 245 -0.01 3.70 -18.01
CA PHE A 245 -0.92 3.64 -19.17
C PHE A 245 -0.24 4.06 -20.48
N GLN A 246 0.76 4.95 -20.43
CA GLN A 246 1.54 5.34 -21.61
C GLN A 246 2.49 4.24 -22.09
N THR A 247 2.99 3.42 -21.17
CA THR A 247 4.08 2.48 -21.45
C THR A 247 3.62 1.02 -21.55
N LEU A 248 2.42 0.71 -21.08
CA LEU A 248 1.84 -0.64 -21.09
C LEU A 248 1.51 -1.12 -22.51
N ALA A 249 1.83 -2.39 -22.79
CA ALA A 249 1.47 -3.06 -24.03
C ALA A 249 -0.03 -3.43 -24.05
N ARG A 250 -0.60 -3.58 -25.25
CA ARG A 250 -1.97 -4.09 -25.40
C ARG A 250 -2.07 -5.50 -24.82
N GLY A 251 -3.11 -5.74 -24.02
CA GLY A 251 -3.29 -6.99 -23.28
C GLY A 251 -2.37 -7.15 -22.07
N GLY A 252 -1.52 -6.16 -21.77
CA GLY A 252 -0.64 -6.15 -20.60
C GLY A 252 -1.39 -6.09 -19.27
N ALA A 253 -0.63 -6.02 -18.19
CA ALA A 253 -1.11 -6.03 -16.82
C ALA A 253 -0.53 -4.89 -15.96
N ILE A 254 -1.29 -4.50 -14.94
CA ILE A 254 -0.81 -3.62 -13.87
C ILE A 254 -0.93 -4.34 -12.54
N LEU A 255 0.17 -4.48 -11.81
CA LEU A 255 0.16 -4.84 -10.39
C LEU A 255 0.13 -3.55 -9.57
N MET A 256 -0.97 -3.28 -8.89
CA MET A 256 -1.20 -2.03 -8.18
C MET A 256 -1.43 -2.28 -6.70
N ARG A 257 -0.76 -1.47 -5.85
CA ARG A 257 -1.21 -1.30 -4.47
C ARG A 257 -2.41 -0.36 -4.43
N HIS A 258 -3.55 -0.86 -3.95
CA HIS A 258 -4.79 -0.09 -3.83
C HIS A 258 -5.20 0.09 -2.37
N LYS A 259 -6.08 1.07 -2.08
CA LYS A 259 -6.63 1.31 -0.74
C LYS A 259 -8.08 0.82 -0.66
N ILE A 260 -8.47 0.35 0.53
CA ILE A 260 -9.84 -0.04 0.91
C ILE A 260 -10.71 1.22 1.21
N SER A 261 -10.14 2.41 1.02
CA SER A 261 -10.80 3.71 1.20
C SER A 261 -11.91 3.94 0.19
N LEU A 262 -12.93 4.70 0.59
CA LEU A 262 -14.01 5.16 -0.29
C LEU A 262 -13.79 6.58 -0.84
N ASP A 263 -12.58 7.14 -0.69
CA ASP A 263 -12.23 8.44 -1.27
C ASP A 263 -12.50 8.48 -2.77
N LEU A 264 -12.90 9.66 -3.25
CA LEU A 264 -13.27 9.85 -4.66
C LEU A 264 -12.15 9.42 -5.63
N ILE A 265 -10.87 9.68 -5.29
CA ILE A 265 -9.74 9.27 -6.14
C ILE A 265 -9.67 7.76 -6.30
N HIS A 266 -9.84 7.00 -5.22
CA HIS A 266 -9.76 5.55 -5.24
C HIS A 266 -10.96 4.94 -5.98
N GLN A 267 -12.14 5.52 -5.85
CA GLN A 267 -13.32 5.11 -6.62
C GLN A 267 -13.18 5.42 -8.13
N HIS A 268 -12.63 6.59 -8.48
CA HIS A 268 -12.32 6.94 -9.87
C HIS A 268 -11.28 5.99 -10.48
N ILE A 269 -10.23 5.65 -9.73
CA ILE A 269 -9.24 4.67 -10.17
C ILE A 269 -9.87 3.28 -10.34
N LEU A 270 -10.69 2.84 -9.39
CA LEU A 270 -11.37 1.54 -9.48
C LEU A 270 -12.26 1.46 -10.73
N TYR A 271 -13.06 2.49 -10.98
CA TYR A 271 -13.87 2.59 -12.20
C TYR A 271 -13.02 2.57 -13.48
N MET A 272 -11.92 3.34 -13.51
CA MET A 272 -10.99 3.36 -14.65
C MET A 272 -10.40 1.98 -14.90
N MET A 273 -9.93 1.29 -13.86
CA MET A 273 -9.34 -0.03 -13.98
C MET A 273 -10.36 -1.08 -14.45
N LEU A 274 -11.57 -1.08 -13.91
CA LEU A 274 -12.67 -1.96 -14.35
C LEU A 274 -13.11 -1.71 -15.79
N THR A 275 -12.89 -0.48 -16.30
CA THR A 275 -13.17 -0.12 -17.69
C THR A 275 -12.04 -0.56 -18.63
N CYS A 276 -10.79 -0.40 -18.20
CA CYS A 276 -9.61 -0.58 -19.05
C CYS A 276 -9.04 -2.00 -19.05
N PHE A 277 -9.43 -2.87 -18.11
CA PHE A 277 -8.91 -4.22 -17.96
C PHE A 277 -10.02 -5.26 -18.00
N SER A 278 -9.72 -6.46 -18.50
CA SER A 278 -10.71 -7.53 -18.67
C SER A 278 -10.85 -8.44 -17.44
N SER A 279 -9.83 -8.50 -16.59
CA SER A 279 -9.85 -9.33 -15.38
C SER A 279 -8.92 -8.79 -14.29
N PHE A 280 -9.12 -9.30 -13.07
CA PHE A 280 -8.29 -8.94 -11.93
C PHE A 280 -8.08 -10.11 -10.95
N LYS A 281 -7.03 -10.03 -10.13
CA LYS A 281 -6.82 -10.85 -8.94
C LYS A 281 -6.43 -9.98 -7.75
N CYS A 282 -7.23 -9.99 -6.68
CA CYS A 282 -6.98 -9.24 -5.45
C CYS A 282 -6.26 -10.11 -4.42
N HIS A 283 -5.35 -9.52 -3.66
CA HIS A 283 -4.74 -10.14 -2.49
C HIS A 283 -4.52 -9.13 -1.37
N LYS A 284 -4.75 -9.56 -0.13
CA LYS A 284 -4.44 -8.80 1.07
C LYS A 284 -3.25 -9.44 1.76
N PRO A 285 -2.02 -8.90 1.61
CA PRO A 285 -0.84 -9.56 2.15
C PRO A 285 -0.85 -9.46 3.68
N MET A 286 -0.78 -10.62 4.34
CA MET A 286 -1.00 -10.74 5.78
C MET A 286 0.26 -10.48 6.59
N THR A 287 1.45 -10.64 6.01
CA THR A 287 2.72 -10.55 6.76
C THR A 287 3.11 -9.12 7.19
N GLU A 288 2.52 -8.10 6.58
CA GLU A 288 2.81 -6.68 6.88
C GLU A 288 1.57 -5.77 6.82
N PHE A 289 0.61 -6.10 5.97
CA PHE A 289 -0.51 -5.22 5.64
C PHE A 289 -1.84 -5.73 6.20
N ALA A 290 -1.86 -6.75 7.06
CA ALA A 290 -3.07 -7.36 7.62
C ALA A 290 -4.08 -6.31 8.13
N ILE A 291 -3.65 -5.46 9.06
CA ILE A 291 -4.50 -4.40 9.66
C ILE A 291 -4.51 -3.08 8.88
N ARG A 292 -3.74 -2.94 7.80
CA ARG A 292 -3.65 -1.67 7.05
C ARG A 292 -4.71 -1.60 5.97
N LYS A 293 -5.23 -0.42 5.65
CA LYS A 293 -6.21 -0.24 4.56
C LYS A 293 -5.69 -0.54 3.14
N THR A 294 -4.51 -1.12 2.97
CA THR A 294 -3.92 -1.42 1.65
C THR A 294 -4.11 -2.88 1.28
N PHE A 295 -4.30 -3.12 -0.02
CA PHE A 295 -4.27 -4.44 -0.64
C PHE A 295 -3.57 -4.33 -2.01
N TRP A 296 -3.34 -5.46 -2.66
CA TRP A 296 -2.73 -5.53 -3.97
C TRP A 296 -3.69 -6.15 -4.97
N ILE A 297 -3.64 -5.67 -6.20
CA ILE A 297 -4.50 -6.15 -7.27
C ILE A 297 -3.70 -6.23 -8.57
N LEU A 298 -3.74 -7.40 -9.21
CA LEU A 298 -3.20 -7.61 -10.54
C LEU A 298 -4.35 -7.44 -11.54
N TRP A 299 -4.35 -6.34 -12.29
CA TRP A 299 -5.25 -6.07 -13.40
C TRP A 299 -4.64 -6.64 -14.68
N THR A 300 -5.38 -7.41 -15.48
CA THR A 300 -4.84 -7.99 -16.73
C THR A 300 -5.77 -7.78 -17.92
N GLY A 301 -5.20 -7.83 -19.13
CA GLY A 301 -5.94 -7.65 -20.37
C GLY A 301 -6.22 -6.18 -20.70
N PHE A 302 -5.19 -5.34 -20.64
CA PHE A 302 -5.29 -3.92 -20.93
C PHE A 302 -5.86 -3.60 -22.33
N ASP A 303 -6.91 -2.78 -22.36
CA ASP A 303 -7.53 -2.23 -23.57
C ASP A 303 -7.10 -0.77 -23.78
N SER A 304 -6.14 -0.58 -24.68
CA SER A 304 -5.57 0.74 -24.98
C SER A 304 -6.58 1.72 -25.60
N LEU A 305 -7.67 1.24 -26.22
CA LEU A 305 -8.69 2.10 -26.82
C LEU A 305 -9.60 2.67 -25.73
N LYS A 306 -10.07 1.81 -24.81
CA LYS A 306 -10.85 2.25 -23.65
C LYS A 306 -10.04 3.15 -22.70
N ALA A 307 -8.72 2.97 -22.67
CA ALA A 307 -7.82 3.77 -21.86
C ALA A 307 -7.60 5.20 -22.38
N GLN A 308 -7.80 5.49 -23.67
CA GLN A 308 -7.44 6.80 -24.26
C GLN A 308 -8.07 8.01 -23.55
N PRO A 309 -9.38 8.02 -23.22
CA PRO A 309 -9.98 9.15 -22.51
C PRO A 309 -9.34 9.36 -21.12
N PHE A 310 -9.03 8.28 -20.42
CA PHE A 310 -8.37 8.35 -19.11
C PHE A 310 -6.92 8.82 -19.21
N ILE A 311 -6.18 8.43 -20.25
CA ILE A 311 -4.81 8.92 -20.49
C ILE A 311 -4.80 10.44 -20.69
N GLN A 312 -5.79 10.98 -21.42
CA GLN A 312 -5.92 12.43 -21.61
C GLN A 312 -6.24 13.14 -20.30
N ASN A 313 -7.17 12.60 -19.51
CA ASN A 313 -7.51 13.15 -18.20
C ASN A 313 -6.33 13.07 -17.23
N LEU A 314 -5.64 11.92 -17.15
CA LEU A 314 -4.44 11.75 -16.32
C LEU A 314 -3.33 12.72 -16.72
N ARG A 315 -3.13 12.95 -18.02
CA ARG A 315 -2.16 13.96 -18.50
C ARG A 315 -2.50 15.33 -17.93
N HIS A 316 -3.75 15.76 -18.03
CA HIS A 316 -4.20 17.03 -17.45
C HIS A 316 -3.91 17.08 -15.94
N LEU A 317 -4.34 16.05 -15.20
CA LEU A 317 -4.19 15.99 -13.73
C LEU A 317 -2.73 15.99 -13.26
N VAL A 318 -1.81 15.38 -14.01
CA VAL A 318 -0.37 15.38 -13.70
C VAL A 318 0.25 16.78 -13.85
N HIS A 319 -0.32 17.63 -14.70
CA HIS A 319 0.16 18.99 -14.95
C HIS A 319 -0.47 20.05 -14.04
N VAL A 320 -1.43 19.67 -13.19
CA VAL A 320 -2.06 20.58 -12.23
C VAL A 320 -1.02 21.07 -11.19
N ASP A 321 -1.24 22.30 -10.72
CA ASP A 321 -0.45 22.95 -9.67
C ASP A 321 -0.39 22.11 -8.40
N LYS A 322 0.82 21.99 -7.81
CA LYS A 322 1.06 21.23 -6.58
C LYS A 322 0.28 21.80 -5.39
N GLU A 323 0.03 23.11 -5.39
CA GLU A 323 -0.72 23.80 -4.34
C GLU A 323 -2.24 23.60 -4.46
N LYS A 324 -2.70 23.04 -5.60
CA LYS A 324 -4.11 22.75 -5.86
C LYS A 324 -4.29 21.31 -6.34
N PRO A 325 -3.94 20.28 -5.52
CA PRO A 325 -4.06 18.90 -5.95
C PRO A 325 -5.48 18.60 -6.41
N PRO A 326 -5.68 17.89 -7.54
CA PRO A 326 -6.99 17.79 -8.18
C PRO A 326 -8.10 17.20 -7.27
N TYR A 327 -7.69 16.29 -6.36
CA TYR A 327 -8.56 15.62 -5.40
C TYR A 327 -8.46 16.20 -3.98
N ALA A 328 -7.81 17.34 -3.78
CA ALA A 328 -7.88 18.07 -2.52
C ALA A 328 -9.14 18.95 -2.48
N ILE A 329 -9.72 19.09 -1.28
CA ILE A 329 -10.89 19.96 -1.07
C ILE A 329 -10.41 21.41 -0.96
N ASN A 330 -10.90 22.26 -1.85
CA ASN A 330 -10.76 23.70 -1.72
C ASN A 330 -11.58 24.17 -0.50
N ARG A 331 -10.90 24.73 0.51
CA ARG A 331 -11.54 25.15 1.77
C ARG A 331 -12.52 26.31 1.60
N GLU A 332 -12.32 27.17 0.62
CA GLU A 332 -13.18 28.32 0.35
C GLU A 332 -14.50 27.88 -0.28
N THR A 333 -14.45 26.93 -1.22
CA THR A 333 -15.63 26.49 -1.98
C THR A 333 -16.26 25.20 -1.45
N GLY A 334 -15.53 24.44 -0.64
CA GLY A 334 -15.92 23.11 -0.17
C GLY A 334 -15.93 22.04 -1.28
N LYS A 335 -15.45 22.36 -2.49
CA LYS A 335 -15.40 21.46 -3.65
C LYS A 335 -13.99 20.94 -3.89
N PHE A 336 -13.85 19.79 -4.56
CA PHE A 336 -12.55 19.38 -5.09
C PHE A 336 -12.03 20.40 -6.11
N PHE A 337 -10.71 20.59 -6.19
CA PHE A 337 -10.11 21.52 -7.16
C PHE A 337 -10.42 21.12 -8.60
N ASP A 338 -10.18 19.86 -8.98
CA ASP A 338 -10.42 19.37 -10.34
C ASP A 338 -10.40 17.82 -10.43
N PRO A 339 -11.42 17.10 -9.92
CA PRO A 339 -11.40 15.64 -9.88
C PRO A 339 -11.69 14.99 -11.26
N ALA A 340 -11.18 15.56 -12.35
CA ALA A 340 -11.54 15.26 -13.74
C ALA A 340 -11.06 13.91 -14.30
N MET A 341 -10.57 12.97 -13.48
CA MET A 341 -10.20 11.64 -13.97
C MET A 341 -11.39 10.94 -14.62
N VAL A 342 -12.57 11.09 -14.01
CA VAL A 342 -13.84 10.55 -14.46
C VAL A 342 -14.86 11.69 -14.47
N LYS A 343 -15.51 11.91 -15.62
CA LYS A 343 -16.50 12.99 -15.80
C LYS A 343 -17.93 12.58 -15.38
N LYS A 344 -18.12 11.32 -15.00
CA LYS A 344 -19.39 10.75 -14.58
C LYS A 344 -19.64 11.04 -13.09
N SER A 345 -20.91 11.19 -12.73
CA SER A 345 -21.36 11.19 -11.34
C SER A 345 -21.12 9.84 -10.67
N GLY A 346 -21.19 9.82 -9.33
CA GLY A 346 -21.07 8.56 -8.59
C GLY A 346 -22.21 7.60 -8.90
N GLU A 347 -23.44 8.13 -9.05
CA GLU A 347 -24.62 7.37 -9.51
C GLU A 347 -24.40 6.67 -10.86
N GLU A 348 -23.88 7.38 -11.86
CA GLU A 348 -23.57 6.78 -13.17
C GLU A 348 -22.47 5.72 -13.07
N ILE A 349 -21.42 5.97 -12.28
CA ILE A 349 -20.35 5.00 -12.03
C ILE A 349 -20.90 3.73 -11.36
N ILE A 350 -21.73 3.90 -10.33
CA ILE A 350 -22.36 2.80 -9.59
C ILE A 350 -23.30 2.01 -10.50
N ALA A 351 -24.12 2.68 -11.30
CA ALA A 351 -25.04 2.03 -12.23
C ALA A 351 -24.28 1.17 -13.26
N GLU A 352 -23.09 1.59 -13.70
CA GLU A 352 -22.30 0.86 -14.70
C GLU A 352 -21.40 -0.23 -14.13
N GLN A 353 -20.79 -0.01 -12.97
CA GLN A 353 -19.72 -0.87 -12.44
C GLN A 353 -19.92 -1.31 -10.98
N GLY A 354 -21.01 -0.92 -10.32
CA GLY A 354 -21.24 -1.17 -8.89
C GLY A 354 -21.04 -2.64 -8.49
N ASP A 355 -21.60 -3.58 -9.25
CA ASP A 355 -21.45 -5.01 -8.99
C ASP A 355 -19.99 -5.47 -9.05
N LYS A 356 -19.23 -4.99 -10.04
CA LYS A 356 -17.80 -5.33 -10.15
C LYS A 356 -16.97 -4.65 -9.07
N MET A 357 -17.33 -3.43 -8.66
CA MET A 357 -16.70 -2.76 -7.52
C MET A 357 -16.89 -3.58 -6.24
N LEU A 358 -18.09 -4.15 -6.01
CA LEU A 358 -18.33 -5.09 -4.90
C LEU A 358 -17.46 -6.34 -5.02
N GLN A 359 -17.34 -6.95 -6.21
CA GLN A 359 -16.46 -8.12 -6.41
C GLN A 359 -15.00 -7.86 -6.05
N VAL A 360 -14.49 -6.64 -6.30
CA VAL A 360 -13.13 -6.25 -5.92
C VAL A 360 -13.03 -6.00 -4.42
N MET A 361 -13.95 -5.22 -3.85
CA MET A 361 -13.80 -4.64 -2.52
C MET A 361 -14.28 -5.56 -1.39
N VAL A 362 -15.36 -6.31 -1.59
CA VAL A 362 -15.99 -7.13 -0.54
C VAL A 362 -15.03 -8.18 0.05
N PRO A 363 -14.23 -8.92 -0.74
CA PRO A 363 -13.24 -9.84 -0.17
C PRO A 363 -12.21 -9.12 0.69
N MET A 364 -11.80 -7.90 0.30
CA MET A 364 -10.84 -7.11 1.06
C MET A 364 -11.45 -6.55 2.35
N PHE A 365 -12.73 -6.19 2.35
CA PHE A 365 -13.46 -5.81 3.57
C PHE A 365 -13.51 -6.96 4.57
N HIS A 366 -13.77 -8.19 4.13
CA HIS A 366 -13.81 -9.37 5.01
C HIS A 366 -12.48 -9.59 5.72
N VAL A 367 -11.37 -9.64 4.97
CA VAL A 367 -10.05 -9.86 5.56
C VAL A 367 -9.69 -8.71 6.50
N GLN A 368 -9.97 -7.46 6.11
CA GLN A 368 -9.68 -6.29 6.94
C GLN A 368 -10.50 -6.30 8.24
N LEU A 369 -11.80 -6.63 8.18
CA LEU A 369 -12.67 -6.71 9.34
C LEU A 369 -12.13 -7.72 10.36
N GLN A 370 -11.85 -8.95 9.91
CA GLN A 370 -11.29 -10.01 10.77
C GLN A 370 -9.97 -9.60 11.43
N CYS A 371 -9.09 -8.92 10.67
CA CYS A 371 -7.83 -8.43 11.21
C CYS A 371 -8.01 -7.34 12.26
N ILE A 372 -8.93 -6.39 12.05
CA ILE A 372 -9.19 -5.33 13.03
C ILE A 372 -9.86 -5.90 14.28
N GLU A 373 -10.85 -6.80 14.14
CA GLU A 373 -11.49 -7.50 15.27
C GLU A 373 -10.44 -8.19 16.15
N ASP A 374 -9.59 -9.01 15.54
CA ASP A 374 -8.51 -9.72 16.24
C ASP A 374 -7.56 -8.73 16.94
N TYR A 375 -7.18 -7.65 16.26
CA TYR A 375 -6.28 -6.64 16.82
C TYR A 375 -6.90 -5.91 18.02
N CYS A 376 -8.20 -5.59 17.94
CA CYS A 376 -8.96 -4.98 19.03
C CYS A 376 -9.10 -5.91 20.24
N GLN A 377 -8.96 -7.22 20.05
CA GLN A 377 -8.90 -8.23 21.12
C GLN A 377 -7.47 -8.47 21.65
N GLY A 378 -6.50 -7.67 21.21
CA GLY A 378 -5.13 -7.70 21.73
C GLY A 378 -4.16 -8.57 20.94
N LYS A 379 -4.61 -9.28 19.89
CA LYS A 379 -3.74 -10.05 19.01
C LYS A 379 -2.79 -9.16 18.21
N LYS A 380 -1.68 -9.72 17.73
CA LYS A 380 -0.56 -8.98 17.11
C LYS A 380 -0.30 -9.44 15.68
N ASP A 381 0.19 -8.52 14.85
CA ASP A 381 0.51 -8.76 13.44
C ASP A 381 1.87 -9.46 13.22
N ARG A 382 2.67 -9.63 14.27
CA ARG A 382 4.03 -10.20 14.19
C ARG A 382 4.42 -10.96 15.44
N LEU A 383 5.21 -12.02 15.25
CA LEU A 383 5.81 -12.76 16.34
C LEU A 383 7.07 -12.04 16.87
N CYS A 384 7.24 -12.07 18.19
CA CYS A 384 8.43 -11.57 18.86
C CYS A 384 9.61 -12.51 18.60
N LYS A 385 10.75 -11.94 18.16
CA LYS A 385 12.00 -12.68 17.98
C LYS A 385 12.51 -13.36 19.26
N HIS A 386 12.08 -12.88 20.44
CA HIS A 386 12.49 -13.41 21.74
C HIS A 386 11.47 -14.38 22.34
N LYS A 387 10.23 -14.45 21.81
CA LYS A 387 9.13 -15.29 22.30
C LYS A 387 9.03 -15.24 23.84
N ASP A 388 9.01 -16.38 24.51
CA ASP A 388 8.92 -16.53 25.97
C ASP A 388 10.12 -15.94 26.74
N ARG A 389 11.21 -15.56 26.05
CA ARG A 389 12.38 -14.89 26.66
C ARG A 389 12.32 -13.37 26.55
N CYS A 390 11.24 -12.82 26.01
CA CYS A 390 11.06 -11.39 25.92
C CYS A 390 10.82 -10.81 27.32
N SER A 391 11.75 -9.98 27.79
CA SER A 391 11.63 -9.27 29.08
C SER A 391 10.99 -7.89 28.95
N ASP A 392 10.60 -7.49 27.73
CA ASP A 392 9.99 -6.20 27.46
C ASP A 392 8.49 -6.27 27.78
N SER A 393 8.10 -5.67 28.90
CA SER A 393 6.70 -5.57 29.32
C SER A 393 5.83 -4.73 28.37
N GLY A 394 6.47 -3.94 27.49
CA GLY A 394 5.80 -3.16 26.45
C GLY A 394 5.88 -3.80 25.06
N CYS A 395 6.25 -5.09 24.95
CA CYS A 395 6.41 -5.73 23.65
C CYS A 395 5.07 -5.81 22.90
N MET A 396 4.99 -5.10 21.77
CA MET A 396 3.80 -5.10 20.91
C MET A 396 3.75 -6.27 19.91
N LYS A 397 4.51 -7.35 20.17
CA LYS A 397 4.60 -8.53 19.31
C LYS A 397 4.06 -9.74 20.05
N ALA A 398 3.47 -10.67 19.30
CA ALA A 398 2.98 -11.93 19.83
C ALA A 398 4.12 -12.74 20.44
N HIS A 399 3.94 -13.29 21.65
CA HIS A 399 4.94 -14.18 22.25
C HIS A 399 4.62 -15.64 21.95
N LYS A 400 3.34 -15.95 21.73
CA LYS A 400 2.83 -17.25 21.28
C LYS A 400 2.14 -17.11 19.94
N TYR A 401 1.96 -18.24 19.25
CA TYR A 401 1.25 -18.26 17.97
C TYR A 401 -0.22 -17.90 18.10
N ASP A 402 -0.88 -18.31 19.19
CA ASP A 402 -2.29 -17.98 19.46
C ASP A 402 -2.53 -16.47 19.69
N ASP A 403 -1.47 -15.72 20.00
CA ASP A 403 -1.52 -14.26 20.13
C ASP A 403 -1.43 -13.55 18.76
N LEU A 404 -1.23 -14.28 17.65
CA LEU A 404 -1.20 -13.68 16.31
C LEU A 404 -2.62 -13.47 15.76
N LEU A 405 -2.74 -12.48 14.88
CA LEU A 405 -3.94 -12.34 14.03
C LEU A 405 -4.15 -13.63 13.23
N ARG A 406 -5.42 -14.04 13.06
CA ARG A 406 -5.79 -15.19 12.23
C ARG A 406 -5.20 -15.06 10.82
N GLY A 407 -4.63 -16.16 10.31
CA GLY A 407 -4.03 -16.21 8.96
C GLY A 407 -2.60 -15.68 8.86
N VAL A 408 -2.10 -14.93 9.86
CA VAL A 408 -0.74 -14.34 9.79
C VAL A 408 0.33 -15.41 9.91
N GLN A 409 0.14 -16.43 10.74
CA GLN A 409 1.11 -17.51 10.87
C GLN A 409 1.22 -18.29 9.56
N GLU A 410 0.09 -18.70 8.99
CA GLU A 410 0.03 -19.46 7.74
C GLU A 410 0.69 -18.68 6.60
N ALA A 411 0.40 -17.39 6.47
CA ALA A 411 1.04 -16.52 5.49
C ALA A 411 2.55 -16.37 5.72
N GLN A 412 3.00 -16.24 6.98
CA GLN A 412 4.43 -16.19 7.29
C GLN A 412 5.14 -17.50 6.94
N ASP A 413 4.53 -18.64 7.24
CA ASP A 413 5.08 -19.96 6.94
C ASP A 413 5.16 -20.20 5.42
N GLU A 414 4.15 -19.77 4.66
CA GLU A 414 4.16 -19.83 3.20
C GLU A 414 5.24 -18.92 2.60
N VAL A 415 5.34 -17.67 3.06
CA VAL A 415 6.39 -16.73 2.62
C VAL A 415 7.77 -17.27 2.95
N ASP A 416 7.97 -17.81 4.16
CA ASP A 416 9.24 -18.41 4.57
C ASP A 416 9.57 -19.59 3.64
N LYS A 417 8.63 -20.51 3.42
CA LYS A 417 8.80 -21.67 2.53
C LYS A 417 9.22 -21.24 1.12
N THR A 418 8.51 -20.30 0.51
CA THR A 418 8.83 -19.81 -0.83
C THR A 418 10.19 -19.09 -0.85
N MET A 419 10.47 -18.26 0.16
CA MET A 419 11.75 -17.56 0.28
C MET A 419 12.92 -18.54 0.40
N PHE A 420 12.78 -19.61 1.19
CA PHE A 420 13.79 -20.67 1.30
C PHE A 420 14.02 -21.34 -0.05
N ALA A 421 12.95 -21.70 -0.77
CA ALA A 421 13.07 -22.32 -2.09
C ALA A 421 13.81 -21.41 -3.09
N GLN A 422 13.49 -20.11 -3.09
CA GLN A 422 14.16 -19.11 -3.93
C GLN A 422 15.65 -18.94 -3.56
N ILE A 423 15.97 -18.88 -2.27
CA ILE A 423 17.37 -18.81 -1.81
C ILE A 423 18.13 -20.06 -2.25
N GLU A 424 17.60 -21.25 -2.02
CA GLU A 424 18.28 -22.50 -2.40
C GLU A 424 18.50 -22.58 -3.91
N LEU A 425 17.51 -22.18 -4.71
CA LEU A 425 17.60 -22.20 -6.17
C LEU A 425 18.62 -21.20 -6.73
N HIS A 426 18.75 -20.03 -6.11
CA HIS A 426 19.48 -18.90 -6.73
C HIS A 426 20.70 -18.40 -5.94
N LYS A 427 20.99 -18.90 -4.73
CA LYS A 427 22.13 -18.42 -3.90
C LYS A 427 23.49 -18.51 -4.59
N HIS A 428 23.67 -19.43 -5.54
CA HIS A 428 24.94 -19.57 -6.27
C HIS A 428 25.11 -18.55 -7.40
N SER A 429 24.02 -17.96 -7.89
CA SER A 429 24.02 -16.96 -8.97
C SER A 429 23.63 -15.55 -8.51
N SER A 430 23.15 -15.41 -7.27
CA SER A 430 22.62 -14.17 -6.73
C SER A 430 23.31 -13.82 -5.40
N PRO A 431 24.27 -12.87 -5.42
CA PRO A 431 24.96 -12.43 -4.22
C PRO A 431 24.02 -11.99 -3.09
N ILE A 432 22.92 -11.29 -3.40
CA ILE A 432 21.99 -10.85 -2.35
C ILE A 432 21.30 -12.03 -1.66
N LEU A 433 20.88 -13.05 -2.43
CA LEU A 433 20.23 -14.24 -1.86
C LEU A 433 21.23 -15.12 -1.10
N TYR A 434 22.49 -15.14 -1.53
CA TYR A 434 23.57 -15.74 -0.74
C TYR A 434 23.73 -15.06 0.62
N GLU A 435 23.74 -13.72 0.69
CA GLU A 435 23.79 -13.01 1.97
C GLU A 435 22.54 -13.29 2.83
N LEU A 436 21.35 -13.38 2.23
CA LEU A 436 20.14 -13.77 2.96
C LEU A 436 20.21 -15.20 3.52
N SER A 437 20.89 -16.13 2.84
CA SER A 437 21.08 -17.51 3.31
C SER A 437 21.89 -17.61 4.61
N LYS A 438 22.74 -16.61 4.89
CA LYS A 438 23.53 -16.53 6.12
C LYS A 438 22.73 -15.99 7.31
N LEU A 439 21.60 -15.33 7.04
CA LEU A 439 20.75 -14.80 8.09
C LEU A 439 19.87 -15.92 8.66
N PRO A 440 19.54 -15.88 9.96
CA PRO A 440 18.52 -16.76 10.50
C PRO A 440 17.19 -16.50 9.77
N LEU A 441 16.70 -17.51 9.07
CA LEU A 441 15.43 -17.50 8.36
C LEU A 441 14.34 -18.05 9.31
N GLY A 442 13.32 -17.23 9.54
CA GLY A 442 12.21 -17.54 10.45
C GLY A 442 12.58 -17.58 11.94
N ASN A 443 11.57 -17.94 12.75
CA ASN A 443 11.68 -18.10 14.20
C ASN A 443 12.29 -19.45 14.64
N LYS A 444 12.90 -20.21 13.71
CA LYS A 444 13.43 -21.56 13.96
C LYS A 444 14.78 -21.60 14.68
N ALA A 445 15.40 -20.45 14.96
CA ALA A 445 16.68 -20.39 15.66
C ALA A 445 16.65 -20.92 17.13
N ASP A 446 15.47 -21.22 17.69
CA ASP A 446 15.34 -21.72 19.07
C ASP A 446 14.87 -23.19 19.20
N SER A 447 14.28 -23.83 18.18
CA SER A 447 13.79 -25.22 18.35
C SER A 447 14.89 -26.30 18.20
N GLN A 448 16.12 -25.92 17.83
CA GLN A 448 17.23 -26.87 17.66
C GLN A 448 18.48 -26.58 18.52
N LYS A 449 18.39 -25.68 19.51
CA LYS A 449 19.49 -25.54 20.48
C LYS A 449 19.40 -26.64 21.51
N ARG A 450 20.23 -27.68 21.33
CA ARG A 450 20.61 -28.65 22.37
C ARG A 450 20.87 -27.90 23.69
N PRO A 451 20.44 -28.43 24.85
CA PRO A 451 20.58 -27.76 26.13
C PRO A 451 22.06 -27.47 26.39
N ARG A 452 22.45 -26.19 26.30
CA ARG A 452 23.73 -25.75 26.85
C ARG A 452 23.55 -25.71 28.36
N ASN A 453 24.18 -26.67 29.05
CA ASN A 453 24.40 -26.62 30.50
C ASN A 453 25.04 -25.28 30.88
N ARG A 454 24.21 -24.28 31.20
CA ARG A 454 24.66 -23.04 31.82
C ARG A 454 24.77 -23.30 33.31
N ARG A 455 26.01 -23.51 33.78
CA ARG A 455 26.36 -23.35 35.19
C ARG A 455 25.90 -21.96 35.63
N TYR A 456 25.09 -21.93 36.67
CA TYR A 456 24.61 -20.72 37.33
C TYR A 456 25.82 -19.92 37.84
N ALA A 457 26.00 -18.71 37.32
CA ALA A 457 26.79 -17.68 37.98
C ALA A 457 25.80 -16.67 38.59
N ASN A 458 25.90 -16.56 39.91
CA ASN A 458 25.09 -15.75 40.82
C ASN A 458 25.28 -14.23 40.53
N PRO A 459 24.22 -13.43 40.30
CA PRO A 459 24.34 -11.98 40.29
C PRO A 459 24.02 -11.39 41.67
N ASN A 460 25.00 -10.67 42.19
CA ASN A 460 24.95 -9.86 43.41
C ASN A 460 23.96 -8.67 43.25
N PRO A 461 23.01 -8.44 44.17
CA PRO A 461 21.99 -7.40 44.01
C PRO A 461 22.31 -6.17 44.85
N HIS A 462 22.93 -5.13 44.28
CA HIS A 462 22.96 -3.81 44.93
C HIS A 462 22.90 -2.64 43.94
N ASN A 463 22.04 -1.68 44.30
CA ASN A 463 21.93 -0.29 43.84
C ASN A 463 21.31 0.00 42.46
N ARG A 464 19.98 0.19 42.45
CA ARG A 464 19.37 1.33 41.72
C ARG A 464 18.28 1.99 42.57
N LYS A 465 18.61 3.16 43.13
CA LYS A 465 17.63 4.12 43.66
C LYS A 465 16.97 4.82 42.46
N PHE A 466 15.66 4.70 42.32
CA PHE A 466 14.86 5.53 41.42
C PHE A 466 14.44 6.79 42.17
N SER A 467 14.85 7.97 41.68
CA SER A 467 14.28 9.25 42.08
C SER A 467 13.10 9.58 41.16
N ALA A 468 11.90 9.61 41.73
CA ALA A 468 10.73 10.19 41.12
C ALA A 468 10.62 11.67 41.53
N LYS A 469 10.44 12.57 40.55
CA LYS A 469 9.62 13.81 40.57
C LYS A 469 10.18 14.87 39.60
N HIS A 470 9.39 15.22 38.59
CA HIS A 470 8.96 16.58 38.17
C HIS A 470 8.40 16.52 36.72
N SER A 471 7.07 16.63 36.61
CA SER A 471 6.31 17.80 36.10
C SER A 471 6.20 17.75 34.57
N ALA A 472 5.11 17.23 33.99
CA ALA A 472 3.79 17.86 33.86
C ALA A 472 3.91 19.31 33.33
N GLU A 473 3.31 19.50 32.15
CA GLU A 473 3.14 20.71 31.33
C GLU A 473 4.00 20.75 30.06
N LYS A 474 3.48 20.11 29.00
CA LYS A 474 3.61 20.57 27.61
C LYS A 474 2.72 19.75 26.66
N HIS A 475 1.95 20.48 25.87
CA HIS A 475 1.25 20.11 24.63
C HIS A 475 -0.04 19.26 24.70
N TYR A 476 -1.17 19.95 24.93
CA TYR A 476 -2.46 19.60 24.32
C TYR A 476 -2.66 20.48 23.08
N SER A 477 -2.14 20.04 21.93
CA SER A 477 -2.40 20.67 20.61
C SER A 477 -1.89 19.77 19.47
N SER A 478 -2.47 18.58 19.29
CA SER A 478 -2.27 17.76 18.07
C SER A 478 -3.20 16.53 18.10
N PHE A 479 -4.42 16.65 17.57
CA PHE A 479 -5.40 15.55 17.53
C PHE A 479 -5.96 15.26 16.12
N ASN A 480 -5.31 15.74 15.05
CA ASN A 480 -5.84 15.71 13.68
C ASN A 480 -5.04 14.84 12.69
N GLN A 481 -4.48 13.69 13.08
CA GLN A 481 -3.75 12.81 12.16
C GLN A 481 -4.13 11.32 12.29
N TYR A 482 -5.44 11.05 12.25
CA TYR A 482 -6.01 9.69 12.21
C TYR A 482 -6.23 9.16 10.77
N ASP A 483 -5.53 9.68 9.75
CA ASP A 483 -5.70 9.30 8.32
C ASP A 483 -5.17 7.89 7.94
N ASP A 484 -4.68 7.10 8.90
CA ASP A 484 -4.53 5.64 8.69
C ASP A 484 -5.84 4.87 9.00
N MET A 485 -6.77 5.50 9.73
CA MET A 485 -8.14 5.03 10.05
C MET A 485 -9.22 5.82 9.29
N ASP A 486 -8.92 7.07 8.93
CA ASP A 486 -9.73 7.98 8.13
C ASP A 486 -9.21 8.08 6.69
N ASP A 487 -10.09 8.48 5.77
CA ASP A 487 -10.14 8.20 4.33
C ASP A 487 -10.72 6.82 3.97
#